data_AF-A0A963QAD1-F1
#
_entry.id   AF-A0A963QAD1-F1
#
_cell.length_a   1.000
_cell.length_b   1.000
_cell.length_c   1.000
_cell.angle_alpha   90.00
_cell.angle_beta   90.00
_cell.angle_gamma   90.00
#
_symmetry.space_group_name_H-M   'P 1'
#
loop_
_entity.id
_entity.type
_entity.pdbx_description
1 polymer ?
#
loop_
_entity_poly.entity_id
_entity_poly.type
_entity_poly.pdbx_seq_one_letter_code
_entity_poly.pdbx_strand_id
1 'polypeptide(L)'
;NTRNVHRSNFLLGHRWGQDFVYDEMLVTGAGEKGEAFAHAVAADKSLGSEGGPKPGEGPSREEREAGFYDVLFIGSNAKGDTLRVGVKGDRDPGYGSTSKMITEAAVCLLQDARGTAGGIWTPASAMGARLRARLQENAGLTFSVEAGN
;
A
#
# COMPACT_ATOMS: atom_id res chain seq x y z
N ASN A 1 -3.03 7.44 3.70
CA ASN A 1 -1.67 7.15 4.26
C ASN A 1 -0.68 8.33 4.23
N THR A 2 -1.11 9.56 3.95
CA THR A 2 -0.25 10.73 3.74
C THR A 2 0.86 10.93 4.78
N ARG A 3 0.54 10.88 6.08
CA ARG A 3 1.53 11.07 7.16
C ARG A 3 2.71 10.07 7.08
N ASN A 4 2.42 8.80 6.78
CA ASN A 4 3.44 7.75 6.70
C ASN A 4 4.36 7.94 5.47
N VAL A 5 3.81 8.43 4.36
CA VAL A 5 4.57 8.71 3.14
C VAL A 5 5.52 9.88 3.37
N HIS A 6 5.04 11.01 3.90
CA HIS A 6 5.90 12.16 4.21
C HIS A 6 6.94 11.83 5.30
N ARG A 7 6.57 11.05 6.33
CA ARG A 7 7.51 10.54 7.34
C ARG A 7 8.64 9.74 6.69
N SER A 8 8.31 8.87 5.73
CA SER A 8 9.31 8.09 4.99
C SER A 8 10.25 8.97 4.19
N ASN A 9 9.71 9.97 3.47
CA ASN A 9 10.53 10.94 2.73
C ASN A 9 11.46 11.73 3.65
N PHE A 10 10.95 12.22 4.79
CA PHE A 10 11.75 12.90 5.81
C PHE A 10 12.89 12.02 6.35
N LEU A 11 12.59 10.78 6.76
CA LEU A 11 13.59 9.84 7.28
C LEU A 11 14.64 9.43 6.24
N LEU A 12 14.32 9.58 4.94
CA LEU A 12 15.23 9.34 3.82
C LEU A 12 15.94 10.62 3.33
N GLY A 13 15.91 11.71 4.12
CA GLY A 13 16.59 12.96 3.79
C GLY A 13 15.93 13.76 2.67
N HIS A 14 14.60 13.70 2.57
CA HIS A 14 13.81 14.37 1.53
C HIS A 14 14.23 13.97 0.10
N ARG A 15 14.45 12.66 -0.13
CA ARG A 15 14.89 12.12 -1.42
C ARG A 15 14.01 12.54 -2.61
N TRP A 16 12.73 12.83 -2.38
CA TRP A 16 11.78 13.27 -3.40
C TRP A 16 11.40 14.77 -3.29
N GLY A 17 12.17 15.57 -2.55
CA GLY A 17 11.90 17.00 -2.33
C GLY A 17 11.11 17.26 -1.05
N GLN A 18 11.19 18.50 -0.54
CA GLN A 18 10.38 18.96 0.59
C GLN A 18 8.97 19.38 0.15
N ASP A 19 8.83 19.68 -1.13
CA ASP A 19 7.62 20.00 -1.87
C ASP A 19 6.90 18.76 -2.44
N PHE A 20 7.34 17.55 -2.06
CA PHE A 20 6.70 16.30 -2.47
C PHE A 20 5.22 16.28 -2.08
N VAL A 21 4.33 16.07 -3.05
CA VAL A 21 2.88 15.97 -2.85
C VAL A 21 2.45 14.52 -2.93
N TYR A 22 1.55 14.12 -2.04
CA TYR A 22 0.95 12.79 -2.03
C TYR A 22 -0.56 12.89 -1.86
N ASP A 23 -1.29 12.16 -2.70
CA ASP A 23 -2.74 12.02 -2.61
C ASP A 23 -3.16 10.57 -2.89
N GLU A 24 -4.33 10.19 -2.39
CA GLU A 24 -4.93 8.86 -2.59
C GLU A 24 -6.30 9.03 -3.22
N MET A 25 -6.51 8.38 -4.36
CA MET A 25 -7.78 8.43 -5.08
C MET A 25 -8.25 7.02 -5.39
N LEU A 26 -9.57 6.82 -5.35
CA LEU A 26 -10.20 5.60 -5.84
C LEU A 26 -10.77 5.90 -7.23
N VAL A 27 -10.38 5.10 -8.23
CA VAL A 27 -10.91 5.24 -9.58
C VAL A 27 -12.29 4.61 -9.60
N THR A 28 -13.33 5.44 -9.72
CA THR A 28 -14.73 4.99 -9.66
C THR A 28 -15.36 4.77 -11.04
N GLY A 29 -14.64 5.09 -12.12
CA GLY A 29 -15.13 5.04 -13.49
C GLY A 29 -15.57 6.41 -14.02
N ALA A 30 -16.02 6.47 -15.27
CA ALA A 30 -16.40 7.71 -15.95
C ALA A 30 -17.92 7.90 -16.04
N GLY A 31 -18.36 9.16 -16.14
CA GLY A 31 -19.76 9.54 -16.34
C GLY A 31 -20.66 9.23 -15.13
N GLU A 32 -21.97 9.24 -15.36
CA GLU A 32 -23.00 9.07 -14.30
C GLU A 32 -22.84 7.76 -13.51
N LYS A 33 -22.38 6.69 -14.16
CA LYS A 33 -22.10 5.41 -13.48
C LYS A 33 -20.92 5.51 -12.52
N GLY A 34 -19.87 6.24 -12.90
CA GLY A 34 -18.71 6.47 -12.04
C GLY A 34 -19.03 7.40 -10.86
N GLU A 35 -19.90 8.38 -11.07
CA GLU A 35 -20.42 9.26 -10.01
C GLU A 35 -21.27 8.47 -9.01
N ALA A 36 -22.19 7.64 -9.49
CA ALA A 36 -23.00 6.77 -8.62
C ALA A 36 -22.12 5.82 -7.79
N PHE A 37 -21.08 5.22 -8.39
CA PHE A 37 -20.14 4.36 -7.66
C PHE A 37 -19.29 5.14 -6.66
N ALA A 38 -18.87 6.36 -6.99
CA ALA A 38 -18.16 7.25 -6.05
C ALA A 38 -19.02 7.57 -4.83
N HIS A 39 -20.30 7.90 -5.03
CA HIS A 39 -21.23 8.13 -3.93
C HIS A 39 -21.44 6.88 -3.08
N ALA A 40 -21.55 5.71 -3.69
CA ALA A 40 -21.67 4.45 -2.97
C ALA A 40 -20.44 4.17 -2.09
N VAL A 41 -19.22 4.32 -2.63
CA VAL A 41 -17.97 4.14 -1.88
C VAL A 41 -17.85 5.18 -0.76
N ALA A 42 -18.18 6.44 -1.01
CA ALA A 42 -18.14 7.50 0.01
C ALA A 42 -19.16 7.29 1.13
N ALA A 43 -20.30 6.65 0.83
CA ALA A 43 -21.32 6.29 1.80
C ALA A 43 -21.01 4.99 2.57
N ASP A 44 -20.11 4.15 2.05
CA ASP A 44 -19.70 2.90 2.70
C ASP A 44 -18.80 3.19 3.91
N LYS A 45 -19.35 2.94 5.11
CA LYS A 45 -18.67 3.14 6.39
C LYS A 45 -18.00 1.88 6.94
N SER A 46 -18.04 0.77 6.20
CA SER A 46 -17.51 -0.53 6.64
C SER A 46 -16.02 -0.50 7.00
N LEU A 47 -15.26 0.41 6.39
CA LEU A 47 -13.83 0.63 6.63
C LEU A 47 -13.52 1.57 7.82
N GLY A 48 -14.51 2.28 8.39
CA GLY A 48 -14.26 3.43 9.28
C GLY A 48 -15.02 3.51 10.61
N SER A 49 -16.16 2.83 10.80
CA SER A 49 -16.93 2.97 12.06
C SER A 49 -18.04 1.94 12.24
N GLU A 50 -18.34 1.56 13.49
CA GLU A 50 -19.54 0.91 14.12
C GLU A 50 -20.35 -0.19 13.39
N GLY A 51 -20.04 -0.53 12.14
CA GLY A 51 -20.67 -1.59 11.35
C GLY A 51 -19.67 -2.48 10.60
N GLY A 52 -18.38 -2.33 10.88
CA GLY A 52 -17.37 -3.29 10.47
C GLY A 52 -17.46 -4.58 11.30
N PRO A 53 -16.85 -5.68 10.83
CA PRO A 53 -16.84 -6.94 11.57
C PRO A 53 -16.31 -6.74 12.99
N LYS A 54 -16.99 -7.34 13.98
CA LYS A 54 -16.52 -7.27 15.37
C LYS A 54 -15.17 -7.98 15.51
N PRO A 55 -14.40 -7.71 16.58
CA PRO A 55 -13.21 -8.50 16.87
C PRO A 55 -13.53 -10.00 16.86
N GLY A 56 -12.89 -10.75 15.94
CA GLY A 56 -13.13 -12.19 15.74
C GLY A 56 -14.09 -12.55 14.60
N GLU A 57 -14.83 -11.59 14.04
CA GLU A 57 -15.72 -11.76 12.86
C GLU A 57 -15.01 -11.38 11.55
N GLY A 58 -13.70 -11.55 11.49
CA GLY A 58 -12.94 -11.29 10.27
C GLY A 58 -13.42 -12.16 9.10
N PRO A 59 -12.99 -11.84 7.86
CA PRO A 59 -13.39 -12.60 6.69
C PRO A 59 -13.07 -14.09 6.85
N SER A 60 -13.91 -14.93 6.25
CA SER A 60 -13.73 -16.38 6.23
C SER A 60 -12.40 -16.75 5.59
N ARG A 61 -11.96 -18.00 5.81
CA ARG A 61 -10.75 -18.50 5.17
C ARG A 61 -10.84 -18.40 3.64
N GLU A 62 -11.97 -18.79 3.08
CA GLU A 62 -12.21 -18.74 1.63
C GLU A 62 -12.18 -17.31 1.10
N GLU A 63 -12.82 -16.35 1.80
CA GLU A 63 -12.80 -14.94 1.42
C GLU A 63 -11.38 -14.37 1.41
N ARG A 64 -10.57 -14.76 2.40
CA ARG A 64 -9.17 -14.34 2.50
C ARG A 64 -8.29 -14.92 1.40
N GLU A 65 -8.51 -16.19 1.08
CA GLU A 65 -7.73 -16.92 0.06
C GLU A 65 -8.10 -16.50 -1.37
N ALA A 66 -9.36 -16.15 -1.62
CA ALA A 66 -9.85 -15.72 -2.92
C ALA A 66 -9.73 -14.20 -3.17
N GLY A 67 -9.52 -13.40 -2.12
CA GLY A 67 -9.36 -11.96 -2.23
C GLY A 67 -8.08 -11.54 -2.97
N PHE A 68 -8.07 -10.32 -3.51
CA PHE A 68 -6.90 -9.71 -4.14
C PHE A 68 -7.04 -8.19 -4.11
N TYR A 69 -5.97 -7.48 -4.47
CA TYR A 69 -6.03 -6.05 -4.76
C TYR A 69 -5.03 -5.68 -5.86
N ASP A 70 -5.33 -4.59 -6.56
CA ASP A 70 -4.50 -3.99 -7.60
C ASP A 70 -4.50 -2.47 -7.38
N VAL A 71 -3.34 -1.90 -7.06
CA VAL A 71 -3.16 -0.47 -6.75
C VAL A 71 -2.19 0.13 -7.76
N LEU A 72 -2.60 1.23 -8.38
CA LEU A 72 -1.75 1.98 -9.28
C LEU A 72 -1.18 3.23 -8.59
N PHE A 73 0.14 3.32 -8.54
CA PHE A 73 0.85 4.54 -8.16
C PHE A 73 1.24 5.32 -9.41
N ILE A 74 0.94 6.61 -9.41
CA ILE A 74 1.31 7.54 -10.48
C ILE A 74 2.22 8.61 -9.87
N GLY A 75 3.43 8.72 -10.39
CA GLY A 75 4.38 9.76 -10.03
C GLY A 75 4.64 10.69 -11.21
N SER A 76 4.83 11.97 -10.92
CA SER A 76 5.29 12.96 -11.88
C SER A 76 6.32 13.89 -11.22
N ASN A 77 7.10 14.59 -12.04
CA ASN A 77 8.06 15.59 -11.56
C ASN A 77 7.95 16.92 -12.32
N ALA A 78 8.68 17.95 -11.86
CA ALA A 78 8.68 19.28 -12.47
C ALA A 78 9.25 19.32 -13.90
N LYS A 79 9.94 18.27 -14.35
CA LYS A 79 10.44 18.14 -15.73
C LYS A 79 9.40 17.56 -16.69
N GLY A 80 8.25 17.11 -16.16
CA GLY A 80 7.21 16.44 -16.93
C GLY A 80 7.42 14.92 -17.09
N ASP A 81 8.43 14.35 -16.43
CA ASP A 81 8.60 12.89 -16.43
C ASP A 81 7.46 12.25 -15.63
N THR A 82 6.98 11.10 -16.09
CA THR A 82 5.94 10.33 -15.41
C THR A 82 6.37 8.89 -15.17
N LEU A 83 5.85 8.29 -14.11
CA LEU A 83 6.06 6.88 -13.77
C LEU A 83 4.74 6.28 -13.27
N ARG A 84 4.44 5.08 -13.75
CA ARG A 84 3.27 4.30 -13.33
C ARG A 84 3.74 2.98 -12.77
N VAL A 85 3.32 2.65 -11.55
CA VAL A 85 3.70 1.39 -10.88
C VAL A 85 2.45 0.69 -10.38
N GLY A 86 2.21 -0.52 -10.87
CA GLY A 86 1.19 -1.42 -10.37
C GLY A 86 1.70 -2.20 -9.17
N VAL A 87 0.88 -2.32 -8.13
CA VAL A 87 1.13 -3.16 -6.95
C VAL A 87 -0.05 -4.08 -6.75
N LYS A 88 0.20 -5.39 -6.87
CA LYS A 88 -0.82 -6.42 -6.76
C LYS A 88 -0.55 -7.32 -5.58
N GLY A 89 -1.61 -7.80 -4.92
CA GLY A 89 -1.53 -8.83 -3.89
C GLY A 89 -2.52 -9.96 -4.15
N ASP A 90 -2.09 -11.18 -3.85
CA ASP A 90 -2.83 -12.42 -4.13
C ASP A 90 -3.82 -12.83 -3.02
N ARG A 91 -4.00 -11.99 -2.01
CA ARG A 91 -4.90 -12.22 -0.87
C ARG A 91 -5.67 -10.96 -0.55
N ASP A 92 -6.73 -11.10 0.23
CA ASP A 92 -7.51 -9.97 0.70
C ASP A 92 -6.62 -8.90 1.39
N PRO A 93 -6.88 -7.61 1.16
CA PRO A 93 -6.04 -6.54 1.72
C PRO A 93 -6.25 -6.36 3.24
N GLY A 94 -7.37 -6.83 3.80
CA GLY A 94 -7.74 -6.59 5.20
C GLY A 94 -6.96 -7.46 6.20
N TYR A 95 -6.74 -8.73 5.85
CA TYR A 95 -6.20 -9.74 6.77
C TYR A 95 -5.14 -10.61 6.10
N GLY A 96 -5.48 -11.30 5.01
CA GLY A 96 -4.61 -12.26 4.34
C GLY A 96 -3.29 -11.66 3.90
N SER A 97 -3.32 -10.59 3.10
CA SER A 97 -2.10 -9.94 2.63
C SER A 97 -1.39 -9.18 3.75
N THR A 98 -2.14 -8.45 4.58
CA THR A 98 -1.57 -7.68 5.71
C THR A 98 -0.79 -8.57 6.69
N SER A 99 -1.30 -9.75 7.04
CA SER A 99 -0.60 -10.69 7.92
C SER A 99 0.72 -11.19 7.33
N LYS A 100 0.75 -11.47 6.02
CA LYS A 100 1.99 -11.79 5.29
C LYS A 100 2.95 -10.60 5.32
N MET A 101 2.48 -9.38 5.03
CA MET A 101 3.34 -8.19 5.02
C MET A 101 4.01 -7.91 6.37
N ILE A 102 3.25 -8.01 7.47
CA ILE A 102 3.78 -7.79 8.83
C ILE A 102 4.80 -8.88 9.19
N THR A 103 4.52 -10.13 8.83
CA THR A 103 5.45 -11.25 9.05
C THR A 103 6.76 -11.01 8.30
N GLU A 104 6.67 -10.67 7.02
CA GLU A 104 7.85 -10.41 6.18
C GLU A 104 8.63 -9.16 6.63
N ALA A 105 7.95 -8.14 7.17
CA ALA A 105 8.59 -7.00 7.80
C ALA A 105 9.40 -7.41 9.05
N ALA A 106 8.84 -8.27 9.91
CA ALA A 106 9.55 -8.77 11.08
C ALA A 106 10.78 -9.61 10.70
N VAL A 107 10.64 -10.51 9.72
CA VAL A 107 11.75 -11.31 9.21
C VAL A 107 12.81 -10.43 8.57
N CYS A 108 12.41 -9.44 7.76
CA CYS A 108 13.34 -8.50 7.12
C CYS A 108 14.14 -7.68 8.15
N LEU A 109 13.51 -7.22 9.24
CA LEU A 109 14.23 -6.53 10.33
C LEU A 109 15.28 -7.45 10.98
N LEU A 110 14.91 -8.71 11.24
CA LEU A 110 15.78 -9.68 11.90
C LEU A 110 16.94 -10.16 11.01
N GLN A 111 16.73 -10.27 9.70
CA GLN A 111 17.67 -10.94 8.79
C GLN A 111 18.40 -9.96 7.88
N ASP A 112 17.68 -9.01 7.27
CA ASP A 112 18.18 -8.24 6.12
C ASP A 112 18.48 -6.78 6.47
N ALA A 113 17.84 -6.24 7.51
CA ALA A 113 17.95 -4.84 7.94
C ALA A 113 18.55 -4.69 9.36
N ARG A 114 19.48 -5.56 9.74
CA ARG A 114 20.15 -5.55 11.06
C ARG A 114 20.89 -4.25 11.40
N GLY A 115 21.22 -3.44 10.39
CA GLY A 115 21.86 -2.14 10.54
C GLY A 115 20.89 -0.99 10.85
N THR A 116 19.58 -1.23 10.94
CA THR A 116 18.62 -0.19 11.31
C THR A 116 18.89 0.25 12.75
N ALA A 117 19.23 1.52 12.94
CA ALA A 117 19.44 2.10 14.25
C ALA A 117 18.14 2.12 15.09
N GLY A 118 18.26 2.21 16.42
CA GLY A 118 17.10 2.39 17.29
C GLY A 118 16.29 3.65 16.95
N GLY A 119 14.97 3.59 17.15
CA GLY A 119 14.07 4.73 16.90
C GLY A 119 12.75 4.34 16.26
N ILE A 120 11.98 5.36 15.84
CA ILE A 120 10.66 5.20 15.20
C ILE A 120 10.80 5.38 13.69
N TRP A 121 10.79 4.26 12.98
CA TRP A 121 10.96 4.19 11.53
C TRP A 121 9.67 3.85 10.80
N THR A 122 9.69 4.06 9.48
CA THR A 122 8.69 3.48 8.57
C THR A 122 9.29 2.25 7.86
N PRO A 123 8.47 1.29 7.38
CA PRO A 123 9.00 0.15 6.63
C PRO A 123 9.84 0.57 5.41
N ALA A 124 9.43 1.63 4.72
CA ALA A 124 10.14 2.17 3.56
C ALA A 124 11.53 2.73 3.91
N SER A 125 11.67 3.40 5.07
CA SER A 125 12.94 3.99 5.50
C SER A 125 13.87 3.01 6.21
N ALA A 126 13.33 2.03 6.95
CA ALA A 126 14.13 1.01 7.64
C ALA A 126 14.60 -0.12 6.70
N MET A 127 13.70 -0.63 5.85
CA MET A 127 13.93 -1.86 5.09
C MET A 127 13.91 -1.65 3.57
N GLY A 128 13.00 -0.79 3.09
CA GLY A 128 12.94 -0.35 1.69
C GLY A 128 12.95 -1.51 0.69
N ALA A 129 13.95 -1.53 -0.19
CA ALA A 129 14.09 -2.54 -1.24
C ALA A 129 14.22 -3.98 -0.72
N ARG A 130 14.77 -4.17 0.50
CA ARG A 130 14.91 -5.50 1.11
C ARG A 130 13.55 -6.10 1.42
N LEU A 131 12.68 -5.32 2.09
CA LEU A 131 11.31 -5.75 2.35
C LEU A 131 10.55 -5.98 1.06
N ARG A 132 10.69 -5.11 0.04
CA ARG A 132 10.04 -5.33 -1.25
C ARG A 132 10.43 -6.68 -1.87
N ALA A 133 11.70 -7.04 -1.87
CA ALA A 133 12.16 -8.33 -2.38
C ALA A 133 11.52 -9.51 -1.62
N ARG A 134 11.50 -9.43 -0.28
CA ARG A 134 10.83 -10.45 0.56
C ARG A 134 9.35 -10.59 0.26
N LEU A 135 8.64 -9.47 0.09
CA LEU A 135 7.22 -9.46 -0.22
C LEU A 135 6.92 -10.12 -1.58
N GLN A 136 7.80 -9.91 -2.56
CA GLN A 136 7.68 -10.56 -3.87
C GLN A 136 7.92 -12.06 -3.79
N GLU A 137 8.94 -12.48 -3.06
CA GLU A 137 9.32 -13.89 -2.98
C GLU A 137 8.38 -14.72 -2.09
N ASN A 138 7.89 -14.14 -0.97
CA ASN A 138 7.26 -14.91 0.10
C ASN A 138 5.82 -14.48 0.43
N ALA A 139 5.41 -13.27 0.04
CA ALA A 139 4.08 -12.75 0.40
C ALA A 139 3.09 -12.68 -0.76
N GLY A 140 3.48 -13.04 -1.99
CA GLY A 140 2.58 -13.02 -3.15
C GLY A 140 2.26 -11.61 -3.65
N LEU A 141 3.13 -10.64 -3.37
CA LEU A 141 3.01 -9.28 -3.89
C LEU A 141 3.79 -9.12 -5.20
N THR A 142 3.26 -8.35 -6.14
CA THR A 142 3.98 -7.98 -7.36
C THR A 142 4.08 -6.47 -7.48
N PHE A 143 5.24 -5.98 -7.93
CA PHE A 143 5.49 -4.57 -8.21
C PHE A 143 5.98 -4.45 -9.65
N SER A 144 5.20 -3.83 -10.52
CA SER A 144 5.47 -3.73 -11.96
C SER A 144 5.47 -2.27 -12.41
N VAL A 145 6.41 -1.89 -13.27
CA VAL A 145 6.32 -0.63 -14.01
C VAL A 145 5.31 -0.86 -15.13
N GLU A 146 4.27 -0.03 -15.17
CA GLU A 146 3.22 -0.11 -16.18
C GLU A 146 3.59 0.78 -17.37
N ALA A 147 3.28 0.33 -18.58
CA ALA A 147 3.43 1.17 -19.77
C ALA A 147 2.53 2.42 -19.65
N GLY A 148 3.05 3.58 -20.07
CA GLY A 148 2.21 4.73 -20.36
C GLY A 148 1.40 4.45 -21.62
N ASN A 149 0.10 4.77 -21.60
CA ASN A 149 -0.67 4.88 -22.84
C ASN A 149 -0.23 6.10 -23.64
#